data_AF-G9AA74-F1
#
_entry.id   AF-G9AA74-F1
#
_cell.length_a   1.000
_cell.length_b   1.000
_cell.length_c   1.000
_cell.angle_alpha   90.00
_cell.angle_beta   90.00
_cell.angle_gamma   90.00
#
_symmetry.space_group_name_H-M   'P 1'
#
loop_
_entity.id
_entity.type
_entity.pdbx_description
1 polymer ?
#
loop_
_entity_poly.entity_id
_entity_poly.type
_entity_poly.pdbx_seq_one_letter_code
_entity_poly.pdbx_strand_id
1 'polypeptide(L)'
;MTENTLNPFANPEQRLAKLSMAELSSLYDAVDLARQTLAGIVNQPRFFRGEEYNGAGDEVEGLIDALIEFAGAAVEVAKTASPADPAAVEERAWLLLKYSVTCGDCLTAHAAEGAGYAAQLAMLKQLKQEK
;
A
#
# COMPACT_ATOMS: atom_id res chain seq x y z
N MET A 1 -32.87 0.21 -20.73
CA MET A 1 -31.79 -0.59 -20.12
C MET A 1 -30.47 -0.04 -20.63
N THR A 2 -29.65 0.52 -19.74
CA THR A 2 -28.18 0.73 -19.83
C THR A 2 -27.78 1.14 -18.41
N GLU A 3 -27.40 0.19 -17.54
CA GLU A 3 -26.01 -0.24 -17.29
C GLU A 3 -25.11 0.84 -16.68
N ASN A 4 -24.94 0.75 -15.37
CA ASN A 4 -23.67 0.69 -14.61
C ASN A 4 -23.92 1.29 -13.23
N THR A 5 -24.24 0.43 -12.26
CA THR A 5 -23.85 0.69 -10.87
C THR A 5 -22.32 0.76 -10.86
N LEU A 6 -21.78 1.96 -11.10
CA LEU A 6 -20.35 2.26 -11.03
C LEU A 6 -19.82 1.65 -9.75
N ASN A 7 -19.01 0.59 -9.86
CA ASN A 7 -18.23 0.08 -8.75
C ASN A 7 -17.48 1.29 -8.17
N PRO A 8 -17.77 1.73 -6.94
CA PRO A 8 -17.17 2.94 -6.39
C PRO A 8 -15.65 2.78 -6.24
N PHE A 9 -15.13 1.55 -6.32
CA PHE A 9 -13.72 1.19 -6.27
C PHE A 9 -13.06 0.96 -7.64
N ALA A 10 -13.78 1.17 -8.74
CA ALA A 10 -13.19 1.09 -10.08
C ALA A 10 -12.06 2.13 -10.27
N ASN A 11 -11.01 1.73 -10.98
CA ASN A 11 -9.82 2.55 -11.29
C ASN A 11 -9.17 3.19 -10.04
N PRO A 12 -8.71 2.38 -9.06
CA PRO A 12 -8.19 2.88 -7.80
C PRO A 12 -7.02 3.87 -8.01
N GLU A 13 -6.09 3.56 -8.91
CA GLU A 13 -4.93 4.41 -9.22
C GLU A 13 -5.32 5.87 -9.56
N GLN A 14 -6.34 6.08 -10.39
CA GLN A 14 -6.80 7.42 -10.79
C GLN A 14 -7.39 8.21 -9.61
N ARG A 15 -8.04 7.51 -8.67
CA ARG A 15 -8.61 8.13 -7.47
C ARG A 15 -7.52 8.43 -6.46
N LEU A 16 -6.62 7.49 -6.25
CA LEU A 16 -5.51 7.57 -5.31
C LEU A 16 -4.46 8.61 -5.72
N ALA A 17 -4.24 8.82 -7.02
CA ALA A 17 -3.34 9.86 -7.54
C ALA A 17 -3.73 11.30 -7.14
N LYS A 18 -4.95 11.51 -6.64
CA LYS A 18 -5.43 12.82 -6.16
C LYS A 18 -5.06 13.10 -4.71
N LEU A 19 -4.60 12.08 -3.97
CA LEU A 19 -4.21 12.21 -2.57
C LEU A 19 -2.81 12.81 -2.45
N SER A 20 -2.59 13.55 -1.37
CA SER A 20 -1.23 13.88 -0.93
C SER A 20 -0.46 12.61 -0.53
N MET A 21 0.87 12.66 -0.51
CA MET A 21 1.68 11.51 -0.09
C MET A 21 1.38 11.08 1.35
N ALA A 22 1.06 12.02 2.25
CA ALA A 22 0.67 11.70 3.63
C ALA A 22 -0.67 10.97 3.71
N GLU A 23 -1.68 11.42 2.94
CA GLU A 23 -2.98 10.74 2.85
C GLU A 23 -2.84 9.36 2.22
N LEU A 24 -2.01 9.23 1.18
CA LEU A 24 -1.74 7.95 0.52
C LEU A 24 -1.02 6.96 1.46
N SER A 25 -0.02 7.44 2.21
CA SER A 25 0.70 6.68 3.24
C SER A 25 -0.24 6.20 4.35
N SER A 26 -1.10 7.09 4.87
CA SER A 26 -2.10 6.77 5.88
C SER A 26 -3.11 5.74 5.39
N LEU A 27 -3.54 5.86 4.13
CA LEU A 27 -4.46 4.93 3.50
C LEU A 27 -3.83 3.55 3.32
N TYR A 28 -2.57 3.50 2.86
CA TYR A 28 -1.82 2.24 2.75
C TYR A 28 -1.75 1.53 4.11
N ASP A 29 -1.44 2.24 5.19
CA ASP A 29 -1.36 1.66 6.53
C ASP A 29 -2.70 1.10 7.02
N ALA A 30 -3.80 1.82 6.75
CA ALA A 30 -5.14 1.36 7.09
C ALA A 30 -5.52 0.08 6.32
N VAL A 31 -5.20 0.03 5.03
CA VAL A 31 -5.50 -1.11 4.15
C VAL A 31 -4.67 -2.32 4.54
N ASP A 32 -3.37 -2.14 4.81
CA ASP A 32 -2.51 -3.23 5.22
C ASP A 32 -2.91 -3.79 6.59
N LEU A 33 -3.25 -2.94 7.56
CA LEU A 33 -3.77 -3.39 8.86
C LEU A 33 -5.07 -4.19 8.72
N ALA A 34 -6.01 -3.71 7.90
CA ALA A 34 -7.26 -4.42 7.63
C ALA A 34 -6.99 -5.80 7.01
N ARG A 35 -6.09 -5.85 6.02
CA ARG A 35 -5.67 -7.09 5.36
C ARG A 35 -5.07 -8.09 6.35
N GLN A 36 -4.10 -7.65 7.16
CA GLN A 36 -3.47 -8.52 8.17
C GLN A 36 -4.49 -9.04 9.20
N THR A 37 -5.44 -8.18 9.61
CA THR A 37 -6.49 -8.56 10.56
C THR A 37 -7.41 -9.64 9.97
N LEU A 38 -7.87 -9.45 8.73
CA LEU A 38 -8.71 -10.43 8.04
C LEU A 38 -7.97 -11.73 7.78
N ALA A 39 -6.69 -11.68 7.39
CA ALA A 39 -5.85 -12.87 7.24
C ALA A 39 -5.76 -13.67 8.56
N GLY A 40 -5.63 -12.99 9.71
CA GLY A 40 -5.66 -13.66 11.01
C GLY A 40 -7.03 -14.26 11.36
N ILE A 41 -8.12 -13.65 10.91
CA ILE A 41 -9.49 -14.12 11.16
C ILE A 41 -9.81 -15.33 10.29
N VAL A 42 -9.53 -15.27 8.98
CA VAL A 42 -9.89 -16.31 8.02
C VAL A 42 -9.17 -17.63 8.28
N ASN A 43 -7.97 -17.58 8.89
CA ASN A 43 -7.20 -18.76 9.28
C ASN A 43 -7.77 -19.55 10.48
N GLN A 44 -8.95 -19.19 10.99
CA GLN A 44 -9.57 -19.89 12.12
C GLN A 44 -10.45 -21.06 11.64
N PRO A 45 -10.54 -22.19 12.39
CA PRO A 45 -11.24 -23.40 11.95
C PRO A 45 -12.70 -23.19 11.51
N ARG A 46 -13.39 -22.18 12.04
CA ARG A 46 -14.77 -21.82 11.68
C ARG A 46 -14.95 -21.34 10.23
N PHE A 47 -13.88 -20.99 9.53
CA PHE A 47 -13.88 -20.57 8.13
C PHE A 47 -13.49 -21.69 7.16
N PHE A 48 -13.29 -22.91 7.65
CA PHE A 48 -12.91 -24.05 6.83
C PHE A 48 -14.01 -25.11 6.73
N ARG A 49 -13.92 -25.93 5.69
CA ARG A 49 -14.62 -27.20 5.51
C ARG A 49 -13.59 -28.24 5.06
N GLY A 50 -12.99 -28.94 6.03
CA GLY A 50 -11.84 -29.81 5.75
C GLY A 50 -10.58 -28.98 5.54
N GLU A 51 -9.91 -29.15 4.40
CA GLU A 51 -8.69 -28.41 4.04
C GLU A 51 -8.98 -27.13 3.23
N GLU A 52 -10.22 -26.95 2.78
CA GLU A 52 -10.64 -25.79 1.97
C GLU A 52 -11.40 -24.78 2.83
N TYR A 53 -11.44 -23.52 2.38
CA TYR A 53 -12.35 -22.54 2.94
C TYR A 53 -13.82 -22.97 2.74
N ASN A 54 -14.65 -22.65 3.72
CA ASN A 54 -16.10 -22.70 3.53
C ASN A 54 -16.56 -21.38 2.90
N GLY A 55 -17.85 -21.28 2.55
CA GLY A 55 -18.35 -20.08 1.85
C GLY A 55 -18.16 -18.77 2.62
N ALA A 56 -18.04 -18.78 3.95
CA ALA A 56 -17.67 -17.56 4.69
C ALA A 56 -16.16 -17.27 4.60
N GLY A 57 -15.32 -18.30 4.55
CA GLY A 57 -13.89 -18.17 4.30
C GLY A 57 -13.61 -17.61 2.91
N ASP A 58 -14.31 -18.10 1.88
CA ASP A 58 -14.17 -17.60 0.50
C ASP A 58 -14.49 -16.11 0.37
N GLU A 59 -15.56 -15.65 1.03
CA GLU A 59 -15.92 -14.23 1.04
C GLU A 59 -14.87 -13.36 1.76
N VAL A 60 -14.30 -13.86 2.86
CA VAL A 60 -13.23 -13.14 3.58
C VAL A 60 -11.94 -13.11 2.76
N GLU A 61 -11.60 -14.20 2.08
CA GLU A 61 -10.46 -14.27 1.16
C GLU A 61 -10.63 -13.27 0.01
N GLY A 62 -11.83 -13.19 -0.59
CA GLY A 62 -12.13 -12.19 -1.62
C GLY A 62 -11.99 -10.74 -1.12
N LEU A 63 -12.32 -10.46 0.15
CA LEU A 63 -12.06 -9.15 0.75
C LEU A 63 -10.57 -8.89 0.94
N ILE A 64 -9.78 -9.90 1.31
CA ILE A 64 -8.32 -9.81 1.43
C ILE A 64 -7.72 -9.47 0.05
N ASP A 65 -8.14 -10.17 -1.00
CA ASP A 65 -7.69 -9.91 -2.38
C ASP A 65 -7.99 -8.47 -2.83
N ALA A 66 -9.21 -7.99 -2.58
CA ALA A 66 -9.59 -6.61 -2.90
C ALA A 66 -8.72 -5.58 -2.16
N LEU A 67 -8.35 -5.85 -0.90
CA LEU A 67 -7.44 -4.99 -0.14
C LEU A 67 -6.01 -5.05 -0.69
N ILE A 68 -5.54 -6.23 -1.15
CA ILE A 68 -4.23 -6.38 -1.81
C ILE A 68 -4.18 -5.54 -3.08
N GLU A 69 -5.21 -5.62 -3.93
CA GLU A 69 -5.29 -4.81 -5.15
C GLU A 69 -5.25 -3.31 -4.84
N PHE A 70 -5.99 -2.89 -3.81
CA PHE A 70 -6.06 -1.49 -3.41
C PHE A 70 -4.72 -0.98 -2.82
N ALA A 71 -4.03 -1.79 -2.01
CA ALA A 71 -2.68 -1.50 -1.54
C ALA A 71 -1.68 -1.41 -2.70
N GLY A 72 -1.77 -2.33 -3.66
CA GLY A 72 -0.95 -2.32 -4.88
C GLY A 72 -1.13 -1.04 -5.69
N ALA A 73 -2.36 -0.57 -5.87
CA ALA A 73 -2.65 0.69 -6.55
C ALA A 73 -2.02 1.90 -5.82
N ALA A 74 -2.05 1.92 -4.48
CA ALA A 74 -1.41 2.98 -3.70
C ALA A 74 0.11 3.00 -3.89
N VAL A 75 0.73 1.81 -3.95
CA VAL A 75 2.17 1.65 -4.22
C VAL A 75 2.55 2.13 -5.61
N GLU A 76 1.76 1.80 -6.65
CA GLU A 76 2.04 2.26 -8.02
C GLU A 76 1.94 3.79 -8.16
N VAL A 77 0.95 4.39 -7.49
CA VAL A 77 0.86 5.86 -7.39
C VAL A 77 2.10 6.44 -6.71
N ALA A 78 2.55 5.84 -5.60
CA ALA A 78 3.76 6.29 -4.91
C ALA A 78 5.03 6.13 -5.75
N LYS A 79 5.19 5.02 -6.48
CA LYS A 79 6.34 4.76 -7.37
C LYS A 79 6.46 5.84 -8.44
N THR A 80 5.35 6.21 -9.06
CA THR A 80 5.29 7.19 -10.15
C THR A 80 5.33 8.65 -9.68
N ALA A 81 5.04 8.91 -8.40
CA ALA A 81 5.12 10.24 -7.82
C ALA A 81 6.56 10.77 -7.75
N SER A 82 6.74 12.07 -8.05
CA SER A 82 8.00 12.81 -7.91
C SER A 82 7.80 14.06 -7.04
N PRO A 83 7.61 13.89 -5.72
CA PRO A 83 7.37 15.02 -4.84
C PRO A 83 8.61 15.92 -4.72
N ALA A 84 8.40 17.23 -4.75
CA ALA A 84 9.45 18.24 -4.57
C ALA A 84 9.59 18.71 -3.10
N ASP A 85 8.58 18.43 -2.27
CA ASP A 85 8.61 18.77 -0.85
C ASP A 85 9.27 17.64 -0.02
N PRO A 86 10.22 17.95 0.89
CA PRO A 86 10.87 16.95 1.72
C PRO A 86 9.93 16.08 2.55
N ALA A 87 8.85 16.62 3.11
CA ALA A 87 7.91 15.82 3.90
C ALA A 87 7.20 14.79 3.01
N ALA A 88 6.78 15.21 1.81
CA ALA A 88 6.18 14.30 0.84
C ALA A 88 7.17 13.24 0.30
N VAL A 89 8.46 13.57 0.19
CA VAL A 89 9.52 12.59 -0.16
C VAL A 89 9.73 11.57 0.95
N GLU A 90 9.72 12.02 2.21
CA GLU A 90 9.83 11.14 3.38
C GLU A 90 8.63 10.18 3.46
N GLU A 91 7.40 10.68 3.28
CA GLU A 91 6.20 9.83 3.25
C GLU A 91 6.23 8.80 2.12
N ARG A 92 6.63 9.22 0.91
CA ARG A 92 6.82 8.31 -0.24
C ARG A 92 7.84 7.22 0.07
N ALA A 93 8.97 7.60 0.67
CA ALA A 93 10.03 6.66 1.03
C ALA A 93 9.54 5.61 2.04
N TRP A 94 8.85 6.04 3.09
CA TRP A 94 8.29 5.14 4.09
C TRP A 94 7.26 4.18 3.51
N LEU A 95 6.36 4.67 2.66
CA LEU A 95 5.37 3.82 1.98
C LEU A 95 6.05 2.72 1.16
N LEU A 96 7.00 3.09 0.28
CA LEU A 96 7.68 2.13 -0.59
C LEU A 96 8.54 1.13 0.19
N LEU A 97 9.21 1.58 1.25
CA LEU A 97 10.03 0.72 2.09
C LEU A 97 9.17 -0.28 2.89
N LYS A 98 8.05 0.18 3.47
CA LYS A 98 7.08 -0.70 4.16
C LYS A 98 6.62 -1.81 3.23
N TYR A 99 6.17 -1.46 2.03
CA TYR A 99 5.74 -2.45 1.03
C TYR A 99 6.87 -3.42 0.65
N SER A 100 8.06 -2.90 0.36
CA SER A 100 9.23 -3.70 0.00
C SER A 100 9.56 -4.74 1.08
N VAL A 101 9.58 -4.33 2.35
CA VAL A 101 9.83 -5.23 3.49
C VAL A 101 8.71 -6.24 3.70
N THR A 102 7.45 -5.88 3.45
CA THR A 102 6.32 -6.82 3.56
C THR A 102 6.32 -7.89 2.47
N CYS A 103 6.80 -7.56 1.26
CA CYS A 103 6.76 -8.45 0.10
C CYS A 103 8.09 -9.16 -0.20
N GLY A 104 9.19 -8.72 0.40
CA GLY A 104 10.54 -9.24 0.14
C GLY A 104 11.15 -9.92 1.35
N ASP A 105 12.13 -10.80 1.09
CA ASP A 105 12.81 -11.60 2.12
C ASP A 105 14.29 -11.20 2.30
N CYS A 106 14.72 -10.05 1.75
CA CYS A 106 16.14 -9.70 1.63
C CYS A 106 16.48 -8.42 2.39
N LEU A 107 16.87 -8.57 3.66
CA LEU A 107 17.22 -7.46 4.54
C LEU A 107 18.29 -6.52 3.94
N THR A 108 19.29 -7.07 3.25
CA THR A 108 20.36 -6.27 2.63
C THR A 108 19.85 -5.41 1.47
N ALA A 109 18.90 -5.92 0.67
CA ALA A 109 18.26 -5.14 -0.39
C ALA A 109 17.44 -3.99 0.19
N HIS A 110 16.62 -4.25 1.21
CA HIS A 110 15.81 -3.21 1.87
C HIS A 110 16.66 -2.13 2.54
N ALA A 111 17.80 -2.51 3.14
CA ALA A 111 18.75 -1.55 3.71
C ALA A 111 19.34 -0.63 2.65
N ALA A 112 19.68 -1.15 1.46
CA ALA A 112 20.18 -0.36 0.34
C ALA A 112 19.10 0.60 -0.20
N GLU A 113 17.85 0.15 -0.35
CA GLU A 113 16.72 1.00 -0.74
C GLU A 113 16.50 2.14 0.26
N GLY A 114 16.47 1.81 1.56
CA GLY A 114 16.32 2.80 2.63
C GLY A 114 17.44 3.84 2.64
N ALA A 115 18.69 3.42 2.42
CA ALA A 115 19.82 4.35 2.29
C ALA A 115 19.67 5.30 1.08
N GLY A 116 19.18 4.77 -0.06
CA GLY A 116 18.89 5.58 -1.25
C GLY A 116 17.82 6.64 -0.98
N TYR A 117 16.72 6.26 -0.31
CA TYR A 117 15.67 7.22 0.06
C TYR A 117 16.17 8.27 1.06
N ALA A 118 16.96 7.88 2.06
CA ALA A 118 17.54 8.82 3.01
C ALA A 118 18.46 9.85 2.33
N ALA A 119 19.28 9.41 1.37
CA ALA A 119 20.14 10.30 0.58
C ALA A 119 19.32 11.31 -0.23
N GLN A 120 18.24 10.87 -0.88
CA GLN A 120 17.33 11.75 -1.63
C GLN A 120 16.71 12.84 -0.74
N LEU A 121 16.25 12.46 0.46
CA LEU A 121 15.67 13.40 1.42
C LEU A 121 16.69 14.43 1.90
N ALA A 122 17.91 13.98 2.21
CA ALA A 122 19.00 14.85 2.65
C ALA A 122 19.36 15.90 1.59
N MET A 123 19.47 15.48 0.32
CA MET A 123 19.75 16.38 -0.81
C MET A 123 18.67 17.47 -0.94
N LEU A 124 17.39 17.10 -0.86
CA LEU A 124 16.29 18.07 -0.97
C LEU A 124 16.24 19.05 0.21
N LYS A 125 16.56 18.59 1.42
CA LYS A 125 16.66 19.46 2.60
C LYS A 125 17.77 20.50 2.42
N GLN A 126 18.93 20.10 1.88
CA GLN A 126 20.04 21.03 1.57
C GLN A 126 19.64 22.08 0.53
N LEU A 127 19.03 21.66 -0.59
CA LEU A 127 18.58 22.57 -1.65
C LEU A 127 17.55 23.62 -1.18
N LYS A 128 16.75 23.30 -0.16
CA LYS A 128 15.83 24.26 0.46
C LYS A 128 16.50 25.24 1.42
N GLN A 129 17.66 24.91 1.98
CA GLN A 129 18.40 25.80 2.89
C GLN A 129 19.25 26.83 2.14
N GLU A 130 19.58 26.56 0.87
CA GLU A 130 20.38 27.43 0.00
C GLU A 130 19.55 28.48 -0.78
N LYS A 131 18.23 28.46 -0.64
CA LYS A 131 17.29 29.42 -1.28
C LYS A 131 16.70 30.38 -0.26
#